data_AF-A0A1Y1YAN3-F1
#
_entry.id   AF-A0A1Y1YAN3-F1
#
_cell.length_a   1.000
_cell.length_b   1.000
_cell.length_c   1.000
_cell.angle_alpha   90.00
_cell.angle_beta   90.00
_cell.angle_gamma   90.00
#
_symmetry.space_group_name_H-M   'P 1'
#
loop_
_entity.id
_entity.type
_entity.pdbx_description
1 polymer ?
#
loop_
_entity_poly.entity_id
_entity_poly.type
_entity_poly.pdbx_seq_one_letter_code
_entity_poly.pdbx_strand_id
1 'polypeptide(L)' 'MFETFHQTPHGEFRTSFYNPYEVKHRKRTTRTQFSILESAFQENPKPNSSIRKELAQKLNMTPRGVQVWFQNRRAKAK' A
#
# COMPACT_ATOMS: atom_id res chain seq x y z
N MET A 1 20.72 37.57 26.05
CA MET A 1 21.48 36.37 26.44
C MET A 1 20.50 35.24 26.65
N PHE A 2 20.45 34.30 25.71
CA PHE A 2 20.43 32.85 25.93
C PHE A 2 20.84 32.23 24.58
N GLU A 3 21.90 31.44 24.63
CA GLU A 3 22.66 30.90 23.50
C GLU A 3 21.87 30.00 22.53
N THR A 4 22.24 30.13 21.25
CA THR A 4 22.51 29.07 20.26
C THR A 4 21.92 27.67 20.49
N PHE A 5 20.94 27.31 19.66
CA PHE A 5 20.75 25.91 19.23
C PHE A 5 21.00 25.80 17.72
N HIS A 6 22.25 25.47 17.43
CA HIS A 6 22.82 24.79 16.26
C HIS A 6 21.98 24.65 14.99
N GLN A 7 22.45 25.36 13.95
CA GLN A 7 22.38 24.99 12.54
C GLN A 7 22.78 23.50 12.37
N THR A 8 21.83 22.62 12.05
CA THR A 8 22.13 21.30 11.47
C THR A 8 22.17 21.43 9.94
N PRO A 9 23.31 21.14 9.29
CA PRO A 9 23.40 21.08 7.84
C PRO A 9 22.92 19.71 7.35
N HIS A 10 22.06 19.73 6.33
CA HIS A 10 21.74 18.64 5.41
C HIS A 10 21.32 17.27 5.97
N GLY A 11 20.05 16.98 5.77
CA GLY A 11 19.51 15.64 5.64
C GLY A 11 18.07 15.77 5.20
N GLU A 12 17.84 15.79 3.88
CA GLU A 12 16.54 15.88 3.23
C GLU A 12 15.49 14.99 3.93
N PHE A 13 14.76 15.56 4.90
CA PHE A 13 13.40 15.17 5.12
C PHE A 13 12.70 15.61 3.84
N ARG A 14 12.58 14.70 2.87
CA ARG A 14 11.65 14.85 1.76
C ARG A 14 10.26 14.89 2.37
N THR A 15 9.90 16.05 2.93
CA THR A 15 8.55 16.55 2.94
C THR A 15 8.20 16.72 1.48
N SER A 16 7.91 15.61 0.78
CA SER A 16 7.13 15.66 -0.44
C SER A 16 5.84 16.32 -0.01
N PHE A 17 5.81 17.64 -0.18
CA PHE A 17 4.69 18.50 0.08
C PHE A 17 3.47 17.77 -0.48
N TYR A 18 2.54 17.40 0.39
CA TYR A 18 1.27 16.82 -0.03
C TYR A 18 0.65 17.83 -0.97
N ASN A 19 0.77 17.58 -2.27
CA ASN A 19 0.21 18.44 -3.29
C ASN A 19 -1.23 17.96 -3.50
N PRO A 20 -2.24 18.65 -2.94
CA PRO A 20 -3.63 18.20 -3.00
C PRO A 20 -4.17 18.13 -4.45
N TYR A 21 -3.44 18.71 -5.40
CA TYR A 21 -3.73 18.69 -6.83
C TYR A 21 -3.11 17.50 -7.57
N GLU A 22 -2.24 16.71 -6.94
CA GLU A 22 -1.64 15.55 -7.58
C GLU A 22 -2.62 14.36 -7.55
N VAL A 23 -3.34 14.16 -8.65
CA VAL A 23 -4.25 13.01 -8.81
C VAL A 23 -3.42 11.75 -8.92
N LYS A 24 -3.25 11.04 -7.80
CA LYS A 24 -2.59 9.74 -7.78
C LYS A 24 -3.45 8.74 -8.57
N HIS A 25 -3.09 8.51 -9.83
CA HIS A 25 -3.77 7.56 -10.71
C HIS A 25 -3.77 6.17 -10.08
N ARG A 26 -4.93 5.76 -9.57
CA ARG A 26 -5.11 4.43 -8.99
C ARG A 26 -5.03 3.41 -10.13
N LYS A 27 -3.98 2.60 -10.15
CA LYS A 27 -3.94 1.43 -11.03
C LYS A 27 -5.09 0.50 -10.62
N ARG A 28 -6.07 0.34 -11.51
CA ARG A 28 -7.17 -0.60 -11.31
C ARG A 28 -6.62 -2.02 -11.49
N THR A 29 -6.90 -2.89 -10.52
CA THR A 29 -6.63 -4.33 -10.68
C THR A 29 -7.40 -4.87 -11.88
N THR A 30 -6.72 -5.62 -12.74
CA THR A 30 -7.34 -6.27 -13.90
C THR A 30 -8.32 -7.37 -13.45
N ARG A 31 -9.24 -7.79 -14.33
CA ARG A 31 -10.18 -8.90 -14.03
C ARG A 31 -9.45 -10.18 -13.63
N THR A 32 -8.34 -10.49 -14.29
CA THR A 32 -7.50 -11.65 -13.97
C THR A 32 -6.89 -11.52 -12.57
N GLN A 33 -6.36 -10.35 -12.23
CA GLN A 33 -5.82 -10.11 -10.88
C GLN A 33 -6.91 -10.22 -9.81
N PHE A 34 -8.10 -9.70 -10.10
CA PHE A 34 -9.25 -9.80 -9.21
C PHE A 34 -9.67 -11.25 -8.94
N SER A 35 -9.76 -12.09 -9.97
CA SER A 35 -10.14 -13.51 -9.83
C SER A 35 -9.19 -14.27 -8.90
N ILE A 36 -7.88 -14.04 -9.05
CA ILE A 36 -6.86 -14.67 -8.20
C ILE A 36 -6.98 -14.17 -6.74
N LEU A 37 -7.16 -12.86 -6.55
CA LEU A 37 -7.33 -12.28 -5.22
C LEU A 37 -8.60 -12.80 -4.53
N GLU A 38 -9.69 -12.95 -5.28
CA GLU A 38 -10.95 -13.49 -4.76
C GLU A 38 -10.85 -14.97 -4.41
N SER A 39 -10.18 -15.77 -5.25
CA SER A 39 -9.90 -17.19 -4.94
C SER A 39 -9.09 -17.32 -3.65
N ALA A 40 -8.00 -16.55 -3.52
CA ALA A 40 -7.17 -16.53 -2.32
C ALA A 40 -7.93 -16.00 -1.08
N PHE A 41 -8.90 -15.10 -1.27
CA PHE A 41 -9.75 -14.59 -0.20
C PHE A 41 -10.73 -15.65 0.34
N GLN A 42 -11.29 -16.50 -0.54
CA GLN A 42 -12.16 -17.60 -0.13
C GLN A 42 -11.39 -18.63 0.72
N GLU A 43 -10.14 -18.91 0.36
CA GLU A 43 -9.29 -19.82 1.13
C GLU A 43 -8.80 -19.21 2.44
N ASN A 44 -8.35 -17.95 2.41
CA ASN A 44 -7.83 -17.26 3.59
C ASN A 44 -8.18 -15.75 3.60
N PRO A 45 -9.24 -15.34 4.33
CA PRO A 45 -9.65 -13.93 4.44
C PRO A 45 -8.63 -13.02 5.17
N LYS A 46 -7.67 -13.61 5.88
CA LYS A 46 -6.61 -12.92 6.65
C LYS A 46 -5.24 -13.46 6.25
N PRO A 47 -4.75 -13.16 5.03
CA PRO A 47 -3.48 -13.68 4.56
C PRO A 47 -2.32 -13.14 5.40
N ASN A 48 -1.39 -14.04 5.75
CA ASN A 48 -0.17 -13.71 6.47
C ASN A 48 0.81 -12.90 5.59
N SER A 49 1.95 -12.47 6.14
CA SER A 49 2.91 -11.67 5.37
C SER A 49 3.53 -12.42 4.19
N SER A 50 3.71 -13.74 4.30
CA SER A 50 4.29 -14.57 3.23
C SER A 50 3.33 -14.71 2.06
N ILE A 51 2.06 -15.06 2.32
CA ILE A 51 0.99 -15.17 1.31
C ILE A 51 0.81 -13.84 0.58
N ARG A 52 0.84 -12.70 1.30
CA ARG A 52 0.75 -11.38 0.65
C ARG A 52 1.93 -11.09 -0.29
N LYS A 53 3.15 -11.53 0.05
CA LYS A 53 4.32 -11.37 -0.82
C LYS A 53 4.20 -12.25 -2.07
N GLU A 54 3.76 -13.48 -1.92
CA GLU A 54 3.54 -14.39 -3.05
C GLU A 54 2.48 -13.86 -4.01
N LEU A 55 1.33 -13.42 -3.49
CA LEU A 55 0.28 -12.79 -4.29
C LEU A 55 0.78 -11.50 -4.96
N ALA A 56 1.56 -10.69 -4.26
CA ALA A 56 2.16 -9.48 -4.82
C ALA A 56 3.06 -9.79 -6.03
N GLN A 57 3.92 -10.82 -5.93
CA GLN A 57 4.77 -11.26 -7.03
C GLN A 57 3.94 -11.83 -8.19
N LYS A 58 2.98 -12.72 -7.90
CA LYS A 58 2.11 -13.33 -8.92
C LYS A 58 1.28 -12.31 -9.69
N LEU A 59 0.83 -11.26 -9.00
CA LEU A 59 -0.06 -10.25 -9.56
C LEU A 59 0.67 -9.01 -10.09
N ASN A 60 2.00 -8.94 -9.98
CA ASN A 60 2.77 -7.72 -10.23
C ASN A 60 2.19 -6.50 -9.46
N MET A 61 1.82 -6.73 -8.20
CA MET A 61 1.29 -5.73 -7.28
C MET A 61 2.27 -5.50 -6.13
N THR A 62 2.14 -4.38 -5.43
CA THR A 62 2.89 -4.20 -4.17
C THR A 62 2.21 -5.00 -3.05
N PRO A 63 2.96 -5.50 -2.05
CA PRO A 63 2.38 -6.15 -0.87
C PRO A 63 1.36 -5.25 -0.14
N ARG A 64 1.59 -3.93 -0.18
CA ARG A 64 0.66 -2.93 0.34
C ARG A 64 -0.64 -2.87 -0.47
N GLY A 65 -0.57 -2.95 -1.80
CA GLY A 65 -1.74 -3.02 -2.67
C GLY A 65 -2.61 -4.25 -2.37
N VAL A 66 -1.97 -5.42 -2.19
CA VAL A 66 -2.66 -6.65 -1.77
C VAL A 66 -3.30 -6.45 -0.39
N GLN A 67 -2.57 -5.91 0.58
CA GLN A 67 -3.13 -5.63 1.92
C GLN A 67 -4.37 -4.73 1.88
N VAL A 68 -4.33 -3.63 1.14
CA VAL A 68 -5.46 -2.70 0.99
C VAL A 68 -6.62 -3.39 0.29
N TRP A 69 -6.36 -4.21 -0.73
CA TRP A 69 -7.39 -4.99 -1.39
C TRP A 69 -8.11 -5.92 -0.41
N PHE A 70 -7.38 -6.68 0.42
CA PHE A 70 -7.98 -7.55 1.44
C PHE A 70 -8.75 -6.77 2.51
N GLN A 71 -8.26 -5.58 2.91
CA GLN A 71 -8.99 -4.71 3.83
C GLN A 71 -10.31 -4.23 3.21
N ASN A 72 -10.28 -3.72 1.99
CA ASN A 72 -11.47 -3.25 1.27
C ASN A 72 -12.45 -4.39 0.99
N ARG A 73 -11.94 -5.59 0.63
CA ARG A 73 -12.77 -6.76 0.39
C ARG A 73 -13.51 -7.22 1.63
N ARG A 74 -12.86 -7.19 2.81
CA ARG A 74 -13.51 -7.47 4.11
C ARG A 74 -14.51 -6.39 4.50
N ALA A 75 -14.19 -5.11 4.28
CA ALA A 75 -15.11 -4.02 4.55
C ALA A 75 -16.41 -4.15 3.73
N LYS A 76 -16.31 -4.63 2.49
CA LYS A 76 -17.47 -4.92 1.62
C LYS A 76 -18.21 -6.22 1.98
N ALA A 77 -17.55 -7.14 2.68
CA ALA A 77 -18.16 -8.40 3.13
C ALA A 77 -18.89 -8.27 4.47
N LYS A 78 -18.82 -7.10 5.11
CA LYS A 78 -19.61 -6.71 6.27
C LYS A 78 -20.87 -6.00 5.80
#